data_AF-A0A2H0B0F0-F1
#
_entry.id   AF-A0A2H0B0F0-F1
#
_cell.length_a   1.000
_cell.length_b   1.000
_cell.length_c   1.000
_cell.angle_alpha   90.00
_cell.angle_beta   90.00
_cell.angle_gamma   90.00
#
_symmetry.space_group_name_H-M   'P 1'
#
loop_
_entity.id
_entity.type
_entity.pdbx_description
1 polymer ?
#
loop_
_entity_poly.entity_id
_entity_poly.type
_entity_poly.pdbx_seq_one_letter_code
_entity_poly.pdbx_strand_id
1 'polypeptide(L)'
;MDYLDRRINNLNILGYLLQLAPFVRAVILTGSMTTGSAGKRSDIDLLIITTQKRLYTARFFVTFGATLTGLRRKPDDKRPAGKFCLNYYLTVNDLDIKPHTQRCANFHRYIVNIWDRDGVYERILRENFWLKNFKVVIKNQNNTLLLKKNFPIRRLAILGVFRRIFELLFAGHFGNSIERKLFIWQKQKIISSALYKNNKSTIAVSKNELRLHPQKG
;
A
#
# COMPACT_ATOMS: atom_id res chain seq x y z
N MET A 1 26.08 -0.09 -4.39
CA MET A 1 24.81 0.45 -3.88
C MET A 1 24.31 -0.47 -2.78
N ASP A 2 24.05 0.05 -1.58
CA ASP A 2 23.42 -0.75 -0.53
C ASP A 2 22.02 -1.20 -1.01
N TYR A 3 21.54 -2.37 -0.57
CA TYR A 3 20.23 -2.87 -1.01
C TYR A 3 19.11 -1.90 -0.61
N LEU A 4 19.30 -1.12 0.45
CA LEU A 4 18.37 -0.08 0.90
C LEU A 4 18.29 1.06 -0.12
N ASP A 5 19.42 1.60 -0.58
CA ASP A 5 19.45 2.69 -1.58
C ASP A 5 18.68 2.31 -2.84
N ARG A 6 18.90 1.09 -3.34
CA ARG A 6 18.17 0.59 -4.52
C ARG A 6 16.66 0.53 -4.26
N ARG A 7 16.24 0.13 -3.06
CA ARG A 7 14.81 0.08 -2.70
C ARG A 7 14.22 1.47 -2.54
N ILE A 8 14.98 2.43 -2.03
CA ILE A 8 14.59 3.85 -1.96
C ILE A 8 14.38 4.40 -3.37
N ASN A 9 15.31 4.15 -4.29
CA ASN A 9 15.17 4.57 -5.69
C ASN A 9 13.95 3.94 -6.37
N ASN A 10 13.73 2.63 -6.17
CA ASN A 10 12.55 1.96 -6.70
C ASN A 10 11.26 2.56 -6.12
N LEU A 11 11.23 2.86 -4.81
CA LEU A 11 10.10 3.50 -4.14
C LEU A 11 9.83 4.91 -4.70
N ASN A 12 10.88 5.69 -5.02
CA ASN A 12 10.73 6.98 -5.69
C ASN A 12 10.05 6.83 -7.05
N ILE A 13 10.55 5.92 -7.89
CA ILE A 13 9.99 5.64 -9.23
C ILE A 13 8.52 5.23 -9.11
N LEU A 14 8.22 4.25 -8.25
CA LEU A 14 6.85 3.82 -8.04
C LEU A 14 5.99 4.97 -7.50
N GLY A 15 6.49 5.72 -6.52
CA GLY A 15 5.77 6.83 -5.91
C GLY A 15 5.32 7.85 -6.96
N TYR A 16 6.21 8.25 -7.89
CA TYR A 16 5.83 9.14 -9.00
C TYR A 16 4.78 8.52 -9.92
N LEU A 17 4.91 7.24 -10.28
CA LEU A 17 3.88 6.54 -11.07
C LEU A 17 2.53 6.50 -10.36
N LEU A 18 2.53 6.29 -9.04
CA LEU A 18 1.29 6.25 -8.25
C LEU A 18 0.67 7.64 -8.05
N GLN A 19 1.41 8.73 -8.26
CA GLN A 19 0.81 10.07 -8.33
C GLN A 19 -0.10 10.25 -9.55
N LEU A 20 0.01 9.41 -10.59
CA LEU A 20 -0.90 9.38 -11.74
C LEU A 20 -2.14 8.52 -11.49
N ALA A 21 -2.07 7.56 -10.55
CA ALA A 21 -3.16 6.64 -10.31
C ALA A 21 -4.40 7.38 -9.77
N PRO A 22 -5.56 7.27 -10.43
CA PRO A 22 -6.77 7.94 -9.98
C PRO A 22 -7.23 7.38 -8.64
N PHE A 23 -7.84 8.26 -7.85
CA PHE A 23 -8.43 7.98 -6.54
C PHE A 23 -7.46 7.56 -5.43
N VAL A 24 -6.16 7.44 -5.69
CA VAL A 24 -5.14 7.25 -4.65
C VAL A 24 -4.94 8.54 -3.87
N ARG A 25 -5.07 8.46 -2.56
CA ARG A 25 -4.98 9.59 -1.62
C ARG A 25 -3.65 9.62 -0.90
N ALA A 26 -3.13 8.46 -0.52
CA ALA A 26 -1.80 8.32 0.07
C ALA A 26 -1.17 6.96 -0.27
N VAL A 27 0.16 6.95 -0.29
CA VAL A 27 1.02 5.76 -0.42
C VAL A 27 1.95 5.75 0.78
N ILE A 28 1.86 4.68 1.56
CA ILE A 28 2.52 4.58 2.86
C ILE A 28 3.38 3.31 2.85
N LEU A 29 4.65 3.46 3.20
CA LEU A 29 5.56 2.33 3.42
C LEU A 29 5.36 1.80 4.83
N THR A 30 5.32 0.47 4.94
CA THR A 30 5.07 -0.27 6.19
C THR A 30 6.08 -1.41 6.34
N GLY A 31 5.96 -2.16 7.44
CA GLY A 31 6.60 -3.46 7.61
C GLY A 31 8.09 -3.41 7.94
N SER A 32 8.84 -4.38 7.42
CA SER A 32 10.22 -4.60 7.87
C SER A 32 11.18 -3.47 7.52
N MET A 33 10.89 -2.69 6.46
CA MET A 33 11.75 -1.58 6.05
C MET A 33 11.69 -0.41 7.04
N THR A 34 10.51 -0.10 7.58
CA THR A 34 10.33 1.05 8.48
C THR A 34 10.94 0.82 9.85
N THR A 35 11.05 -0.44 10.26
CA THR A 35 11.69 -0.88 11.51
C THR A 35 13.18 -1.19 11.36
N GLY A 36 13.75 -1.04 10.16
CA GLY A 36 15.14 -1.38 9.88
C GLY A 36 15.45 -2.88 9.98
N SER A 37 14.42 -3.73 10.00
CA SER A 37 14.56 -5.20 10.09
C SER A 37 14.58 -5.90 8.72
N ALA A 38 14.36 -5.15 7.63
CA ALA A 38 14.39 -5.67 6.28
C ALA A 38 15.80 -6.14 5.88
N GLY A 39 15.91 -7.39 5.44
CA GLY A 39 17.15 -7.95 4.89
C GLY A 39 17.14 -7.98 3.37
N LYS A 40 18.21 -8.52 2.76
CA LYS A 40 18.38 -8.66 1.30
C LYS A 40 17.22 -9.41 0.61
N ARG A 41 16.56 -10.33 1.32
CA ARG A 41 15.44 -11.14 0.81
C ARG A 41 14.05 -10.53 1.03
N SER A 42 13.94 -9.45 1.80
CA SER A 42 12.66 -8.81 2.11
C SER A 42 12.04 -8.12 0.90
N ASP A 43 10.72 -8.15 0.82
CA ASP A 43 9.89 -7.34 -0.06
C ASP A 43 9.64 -5.94 0.54
N ILE A 44 8.88 -5.14 -0.19
CA ILE A 44 8.51 -3.76 0.16
C ILE A 44 6.99 -3.73 0.37
N ASP A 45 6.55 -3.62 1.62
CA ASP A 45 5.13 -3.62 1.99
C ASP A 45 4.52 -2.21 1.90
N LEU A 46 3.46 -2.07 1.11
CA LEU A 46 2.78 -0.79 0.91
C LEU A 46 1.33 -0.84 1.40
N LEU A 47 0.95 0.20 2.15
CA LEU A 47 -0.42 0.53 2.49
C LEU A 47 -0.88 1.69 1.59
N ILE A 48 -1.92 1.44 0.79
CA ILE A 48 -2.46 2.41 -0.17
C ILE A 48 -3.82 2.91 0.32
N ILE A 49 -3.94 4.22 0.48
CA ILE A 49 -5.21 4.84 0.88
C ILE A 49 -5.91 5.40 -0.34
N THR A 50 -7.20 5.10 -0.46
CA THR A 50 -8.00 5.41 -1.64
C THR A 50 -9.24 6.23 -1.28
N THR A 51 -9.83 6.87 -2.29
CA THR A 51 -11.15 7.49 -2.14
C THR A 51 -12.19 6.42 -1.87
N GLN A 52 -13.19 6.74 -1.05
CA GLN A 52 -14.35 5.88 -0.82
C GLN A 52 -15.00 5.47 -2.16
N LYS A 53 -15.51 4.23 -2.23
CA LYS A 53 -16.17 3.65 -3.42
C LYS A 53 -15.29 3.57 -4.68
N ARG A 54 -13.96 3.71 -4.55
CA ARG A 54 -13.01 3.67 -5.68
C ARG A 54 -11.80 2.77 -5.42
N LEU A 55 -11.85 1.95 -4.37
CA LEU A 55 -10.72 1.11 -3.94
C LEU A 55 -10.25 0.20 -5.08
N TYR A 56 -11.17 -0.47 -5.77
CA TYR A 56 -10.81 -1.49 -6.75
C TYR A 56 -10.36 -0.90 -8.09
N THR A 57 -10.89 0.27 -8.47
CA THR A 57 -10.39 1.08 -9.59
C THR A 57 -8.99 1.61 -9.28
N ALA A 58 -8.79 2.24 -8.12
CA ALA A 58 -7.47 2.70 -7.69
C ALA A 58 -6.46 1.55 -7.67
N ARG A 59 -6.85 0.41 -7.08
CA ARG A 59 -6.02 -0.80 -7.04
C ARG A 59 -5.64 -1.27 -8.44
N PHE A 60 -6.54 -1.24 -9.41
CA PHE A 60 -6.23 -1.62 -10.78
C PHE A 60 -5.09 -0.75 -11.36
N PHE A 61 -5.19 0.57 -11.25
CA PHE A 61 -4.15 1.48 -11.74
C PHE A 61 -2.84 1.40 -10.95
N VAL A 62 -2.90 1.28 -9.62
CA VAL A 62 -1.71 1.06 -8.77
C VAL A 62 -1.00 -0.22 -9.17
N THR A 63 -1.79 -1.28 -9.37
CA THR A 63 -1.32 -2.58 -9.79
C THR A 63 -0.67 -2.53 -11.18
N PHE A 64 -1.29 -1.82 -12.11
CA PHE A 64 -0.77 -1.60 -13.46
C PHE A 64 0.56 -0.83 -13.42
N GLY A 65 0.60 0.32 -12.72
CA GLY A 65 1.82 1.11 -12.55
C GLY A 65 2.96 0.33 -11.92
N ALA A 66 2.70 -0.44 -10.86
CA ALA A 66 3.73 -1.30 -10.27
C ALA A 66 4.17 -2.43 -11.22
N THR A 67 3.27 -2.95 -12.06
CA THR A 67 3.64 -3.97 -13.06
C THR A 67 4.58 -3.39 -14.12
N LEU A 68 4.38 -2.13 -14.54
CA LEU A 68 5.28 -1.45 -15.49
C LEU A 68 6.71 -1.30 -14.96
N THR A 69 6.90 -1.18 -13.64
CA THR A 69 8.24 -1.17 -13.05
C THR A 69 8.96 -2.53 -13.12
N GLY A 70 8.25 -3.61 -13.41
CA GLY A 70 8.78 -4.99 -13.31
C GLY A 70 9.00 -5.47 -11.86
N LEU A 71 8.76 -4.62 -10.87
CA LEU A 71 9.05 -4.88 -9.45
C LEU A 71 7.82 -5.25 -8.64
N ARG A 72 6.68 -5.54 -9.26
CA ARG A 72 5.51 -5.99 -8.52
C ARG A 72 5.70 -7.42 -7.99
N ARG A 73 5.40 -7.64 -6.71
CA ARG A 73 5.33 -8.98 -6.11
C ARG A 73 4.06 -9.72 -6.55
N LYS A 74 4.23 -10.93 -7.07
CA LYS A 74 3.14 -11.89 -7.35
C LYS A 74 2.93 -12.83 -6.15
N PRO A 75 1.72 -13.41 -5.97
CA PRO A 75 1.43 -14.28 -4.83
C PRO A 75 2.37 -15.49 -4.69
N ASP A 76 2.82 -16.04 -5.81
CA ASP A 76 3.64 -17.25 -5.96
C ASP A 76 5.13 -16.94 -6.23
N ASP A 77 5.55 -15.68 -6.02
CA ASP A 77 6.93 -15.28 -6.27
C ASP A 77 7.92 -16.01 -5.36
N LYS A 78 8.75 -16.89 -5.96
CA LYS A 78 9.88 -17.56 -5.29
C LYS A 78 11.01 -16.60 -4.89
N ARG A 79 11.04 -15.39 -5.47
CA ARG A 79 12.06 -14.35 -5.24
C ARG A 79 11.37 -12.99 -5.01
N PRO A 80 10.84 -12.73 -3.80
CA PRO A 80 10.12 -11.48 -3.49
C PRO A 80 11.05 -10.30 -3.17
N ALA A 81 12.35 -10.54 -3.11
CA ALA A 81 13.36 -9.55 -2.70
C ALA A 81 13.25 -8.24 -3.49
N GLY A 82 13.01 -7.13 -2.78
CA GLY A 82 12.91 -5.79 -3.36
C GLY A 82 11.67 -5.54 -4.23
N LYS A 83 10.72 -6.48 -4.28
CA LYS A 83 9.46 -6.31 -5.00
C LYS A 83 8.39 -5.65 -4.12
N PHE A 84 7.49 -4.90 -4.75
CA PHE A 84 6.36 -4.23 -4.10
C PHE A 84 5.22 -5.20 -3.80
N CYS A 85 4.91 -5.37 -2.52
CA CYS A 85 3.70 -6.04 -2.07
C CYS A 85 2.56 -5.03 -2.00
N LEU A 86 1.62 -5.14 -2.94
CA LEU A 86 0.41 -4.33 -3.01
C LEU A 86 -0.76 -5.08 -2.37
N ASN A 87 -0.62 -5.39 -1.09
CA ASN A 87 -1.53 -6.27 -0.36
C ASN A 87 -2.46 -5.55 0.62
N TYR A 88 -2.24 -4.27 0.92
CA TYR A 88 -3.07 -3.54 1.87
C TYR A 88 -3.62 -2.23 1.29
N TYR A 89 -4.94 -2.12 1.24
CA TYR A 89 -5.68 -0.94 0.85
C TYR A 89 -6.74 -0.61 1.88
N LEU A 90 -6.87 0.70 2.16
CA LEU A 90 -7.96 1.26 2.94
C LEU A 90 -8.62 2.40 2.16
N THR A 91 -9.81 2.78 2.61
CA THR A 91 -10.53 3.95 2.10
C THR A 91 -10.49 5.07 3.13
N VAL A 92 -10.58 6.32 2.69
CA VAL A 92 -10.55 7.51 3.59
C VAL A 92 -11.65 7.55 4.66
N ASN A 93 -12.66 6.69 4.59
CA ASN A 93 -13.75 6.56 5.57
C ASN A 93 -13.58 5.36 6.53
N ASP A 94 -12.51 4.58 6.39
CA ASP A 94 -12.17 3.44 7.26
C ASP A 94 -10.64 3.31 7.27
N LEU A 95 -9.96 4.18 8.02
CA LEU A 95 -8.49 4.19 8.12
C LEU A 95 -7.97 3.34 9.28
N ASP A 96 -8.87 2.68 10.03
CA ASP A 96 -8.49 1.81 11.13
C ASP A 96 -7.81 0.54 10.60
N ILE A 97 -6.54 0.39 10.93
CA ILE A 97 -5.70 -0.74 10.58
C ILE A 97 -6.08 -1.90 11.50
N LYS A 98 -6.64 -2.94 10.90
CA LYS A 98 -7.07 -4.13 11.63
C LYS A 98 -6.12 -5.31 11.37
N PRO A 99 -6.15 -6.35 12.21
CA PRO A 99 -6.74 -6.39 13.55
C PRO A 99 -5.85 -5.70 14.60
N HIS A 100 -6.43 -5.28 15.73
CA HIS A 100 -5.71 -4.65 16.85
C HIS A 100 -4.90 -5.67 17.66
N THR A 101 -3.78 -6.11 17.10
CA THR A 101 -2.93 -7.17 17.66
C THR A 101 -1.46 -6.76 17.63
N GLN A 102 -0.64 -7.38 18.49
CA GLN A 102 0.82 -7.18 18.48
C GLN A 102 1.43 -7.49 17.12
N ARG A 103 0.94 -8.54 16.45
CA ARG A 103 1.40 -8.90 15.10
C ARG A 103 1.16 -7.76 14.12
N CYS A 104 -0.05 -7.19 14.11
CA CYS A 104 -0.37 -6.06 13.25
C CYS A 104 0.48 -4.83 13.58
N ALA A 105 0.66 -4.54 14.87
CA ALA A 105 1.48 -3.43 15.33
C ALA A 105 2.95 -3.53 14.89
N ASN A 106 3.52 -4.73 14.87
CA ASN A 106 4.89 -4.95 14.39
C ASN A 106 5.10 -4.49 12.93
N PHE A 107 4.06 -4.51 12.09
CA PHE A 107 4.13 -4.06 10.70
C PHE A 107 3.70 -2.61 10.51
N HIS A 108 2.81 -2.07 11.36
CA HIS A 108 2.14 -0.80 11.10
C HIS A 108 2.42 0.31 12.12
N ARG A 109 3.11 0.03 13.25
CA ARG A 109 3.40 1.08 14.25
C ARG A 109 4.32 2.17 13.70
N TYR A 110 5.33 1.77 12.93
CA TYR A 110 6.23 2.69 12.25
C TYR A 110 5.91 2.65 10.76
N ILE A 111 5.45 3.79 10.24
CA ILE A 111 5.13 3.97 8.83
C ILE A 111 5.89 5.16 8.29
N VAL A 112 6.09 5.19 6.97
CA VAL A 112 6.75 6.30 6.28
C VAL A 112 5.83 6.77 5.16
N ASN A 113 5.53 8.07 5.15
CA ASN A 113 4.75 8.71 4.10
C ASN A 113 5.57 8.77 2.80
N ILE A 114 5.27 7.92 1.81
CA ILE A 114 5.92 8.01 0.50
C ILE A 114 5.33 9.18 -0.27
N TRP A 115 4.00 9.28 -0.29
CA TRP A 115 3.27 10.35 -0.95
C TRP A 115 1.89 10.52 -0.32
N ASP A 116 1.47 11.76 -0.12
CA ASP A 116 0.15 12.10 0.39
C ASP A 116 -0.39 13.31 -0.38
N ARG A 117 -1.61 13.18 -0.90
CA ARG A 117 -2.27 14.24 -1.66
C ARG A 117 -3.01 15.23 -0.77
N ASP A 118 -3.72 14.72 0.23
CA ASP A 118 -4.83 15.40 0.90
C ASP A 118 -4.66 15.42 2.43
N GLY A 119 -3.43 15.25 2.93
CA GLY A 119 -3.14 15.24 4.37
C GLY A 119 -3.70 14.01 5.09
N VAL A 120 -3.86 12.89 4.37
CA VAL A 120 -4.42 11.64 4.91
C VAL A 120 -3.43 10.92 5.82
N TYR A 121 -2.13 11.19 5.67
CA TYR A 121 -1.09 10.59 6.50
C TYR A 121 -1.26 10.93 7.99
N GLU A 122 -1.59 12.19 8.31
CA GLU A 122 -1.83 12.59 9.70
C GLU A 122 -3.10 11.96 10.27
N ARG A 123 -4.13 11.76 9.42
CA ARG A 123 -5.36 11.09 9.83
C ARG A 123 -5.12 9.63 10.18
N ILE A 124 -4.34 8.91 9.37
CA ILE A 124 -4.07 7.50 9.66
C ILE A 124 -3.27 7.32 10.95
N LEU A 125 -2.33 8.24 11.26
CA LEU A 125 -1.61 8.23 12.54
C LEU A 125 -2.54 8.44 13.74
N ARG A 126 -3.55 9.32 13.60
CA ARG A 126 -4.54 9.57 14.66
C ARG A 126 -5.52 8.43 14.86
N GLU A 127 -6.11 7.92 13.78
CA GLU A 127 -7.10 6.84 13.84
C GLU A 127 -6.48 5.51 14.33
N ASN A 128 -5.15 5.38 14.24
CA ASN A 128 -4.42 4.19 14.70
C ASN A 128 -3.54 4.45 15.94
N PHE A 129 -3.95 5.39 16.81
CA PHE A 129 -3.21 5.69 18.03
C PHE A 129 -3.00 4.45 18.92
N TRP A 130 -3.92 3.49 18.86
CA TRP A 130 -3.83 2.20 19.54
C TRP A 130 -2.50 1.45 19.30
N LEU A 131 -1.84 1.66 18.15
CA LEU A 131 -0.55 1.05 17.82
C LEU A 131 0.55 1.40 18.83
N LYS A 132 0.43 2.55 19.52
CA LYS A 132 1.39 2.98 20.54
C LYS A 132 1.39 2.09 21.78
N ASN A 133 0.29 1.35 22.01
CA ASN A 133 0.14 0.46 23.16
C ASN A 133 0.98 -0.83 23.02
N PHE A 134 1.51 -1.11 21.83
CA PHE A 134 2.27 -2.33 21.52
C PHE A 134 3.76 -2.04 21.44
N LYS A 135 4.62 -2.89 22.04
CA LYS A 135 6.08 -2.73 21.97
C LYS A 135 6.60 -3.20 20.61
N VAL A 136 7.27 -2.33 19.85
CA VAL A 136 7.88 -2.66 18.55
C VAL A 136 9.32 -2.19 18.54
N VAL A 137 10.24 -3.10 18.20
CA VAL A 137 11.69 -2.84 18.20
C VAL A 137 12.12 -2.29 16.85
N ILE A 138 12.82 -1.16 16.85
CA ILE A 138 13.55 -0.66 15.69
C ILE A 138 14.94 -1.30 15.70
N LYS A 139 15.24 -2.13 14.70
CA LYS A 139 16.53 -2.85 14.61
C LYS A 139 17.66 -1.98 14.09
N ASN A 140 17.36 -1.00 13.25
CA ASN A 140 18.37 -0.11 12.68
C ASN A 140 17.76 1.29 12.49
N GLN A 141 18.16 2.22 13.36
CA GLN A 141 17.67 3.59 13.34
C GLN A 141 18.16 4.39 12.13
N ASN A 142 19.40 4.13 11.66
CA ASN A 142 19.96 4.81 10.49
C ASN A 142 19.15 4.52 9.24
N ASN A 143 18.71 3.27 9.05
CA ASN A 143 17.83 2.91 7.93
C ASN A 143 16.50 3.66 7.99
N THR A 144 15.90 3.77 9.17
CA THR A 144 14.66 4.52 9.37
C THR A 144 14.87 6.03 9.11
N LEU A 145 16.01 6.60 9.51
CA LEU A 145 16.37 8.00 9.25
C LEU A 145 16.57 8.25 7.76
N LEU A 146 17.25 7.35 7.03
CA LEU A 146 17.44 7.43 5.59
C LEU A 146 16.10 7.44 4.84
N LEU A 147 15.14 6.61 5.25
CA LEU A 147 13.78 6.63 4.67
C LEU A 147 13.09 7.98 4.91
N LYS A 148 13.13 8.50 6.14
CA LYS A 148 12.55 9.82 6.48
C LYS A 148 13.21 10.99 5.74
N LYS A 149 14.49 10.86 5.37
CA LYS A 149 15.19 11.88 4.58
C LYS A 149 14.76 11.90 3.11
N ASN A 150 14.39 10.74 2.56
CA ASN A 150 14.04 10.59 1.14
C ASN A 150 12.54 10.76 0.86
N PHE A 151 11.69 10.69 1.89
CA PHE A 151 10.23 10.71 1.74
C PHE A 151 9.60 11.73 2.70
N PRO A 152 8.49 12.38 2.31
CA PRO A 152 7.69 12.13 1.11
C PRO A 152 8.33 12.68 -0.17
N ILE A 153 8.01 12.06 -1.32
CA ILE A 153 8.44 12.59 -2.61
C ILE A 153 7.68 13.87 -2.97
N ARG A 154 8.31 14.72 -3.78
CA ARG A 154 7.70 15.96 -4.25
C ARG A 154 6.45 15.65 -5.09
N ARG A 155 5.39 16.41 -4.86
CA ARG A 155 4.20 16.41 -5.73
C ARG A 155 4.52 17.10 -7.05
N LEU A 156 4.31 16.40 -8.16
CA LEU A 156 4.45 16.99 -9.50
C LEU A 156 3.09 17.47 -10.01
N ALA A 157 2.98 18.76 -10.29
CA ALA A 157 1.70 19.38 -10.70
C ALA A 157 1.11 18.72 -11.95
N ILE A 158 1.95 18.45 -12.96
CA ILE A 158 1.55 17.83 -14.22
C ILE A 158 0.93 16.43 -14.01
N LEU A 159 1.51 15.60 -13.13
CA LEU A 159 0.95 14.29 -12.80
C LEU A 159 -0.42 14.45 -12.10
N GLY A 160 -0.55 15.49 -11.28
CA GLY A 160 -1.82 15.86 -10.65
C GLY A 160 -2.91 16.25 -11.65
N VAL A 161 -2.55 16.92 -12.76
CA VAL A 161 -3.50 17.26 -13.83
C VAL A 161 -4.00 16.00 -14.54
N PHE A 162 -3.08 15.14 -15.02
CA PHE A 162 -3.45 13.89 -15.68
C PHE A 162 -4.32 13.00 -14.80
N ARG A 163 -3.96 12.88 -13.52
CA ARG A 163 -4.76 12.14 -12.57
C ARG A 163 -6.16 12.72 -12.41
N ARG A 164 -6.33 14.05 -12.35
CA ARG A 164 -7.67 14.68 -12.27
C ARG A 164 -8.51 14.35 -13.50
N ILE A 165 -7.92 14.33 -14.69
CA ILE A 165 -8.60 13.91 -15.92
C ILE A 165 -9.11 12.47 -15.77
N PHE A 166 -8.25 11.55 -15.35
CA PHE A 166 -8.68 10.17 -15.08
C PHE A 166 -9.76 10.10 -14.00
N GLU A 167 -9.61 10.84 -12.90
CA GLU A 167 -10.63 10.87 -11.84
C GLU A 167 -11.99 11.34 -12.37
N LEU A 168 -12.03 12.36 -13.24
CA LEU A 168 -13.26 12.83 -13.87
C LEU A 168 -13.88 11.77 -14.78
N LEU A 169 -13.08 11.13 -15.65
CA LEU A 169 -13.54 10.05 -16.53
C LEU A 169 -14.17 8.89 -15.74
N PHE A 170 -13.61 8.59 -14.56
CA PHE A 170 -14.07 7.51 -13.69
C PHE A 170 -14.94 7.98 -12.51
N ALA A 171 -15.37 9.25 -12.45
CA ALA A 171 -16.17 9.77 -11.33
C ALA A 171 -17.68 9.48 -11.47
N GLY A 172 -18.19 9.33 -12.69
CA GLY A 172 -19.63 9.18 -12.96
C GLY A 172 -20.17 7.75 -12.92
N HIS A 173 -21.36 7.56 -13.49
CA HIS A 173 -22.05 6.27 -13.60
C HIS A 173 -21.21 5.19 -14.30
N PHE A 174 -20.45 5.59 -15.33
CA PHE A 174 -19.49 4.73 -16.02
C PHE A 174 -18.44 4.18 -15.05
N GLY A 175 -17.80 5.06 -14.28
CA GLY A 175 -16.83 4.68 -13.26
C GLY A 175 -17.43 3.81 -12.15
N ASN A 176 -18.68 4.05 -11.75
CA ASN A 176 -19.39 3.21 -10.78
C ASN A 176 -19.57 1.77 -11.31
N SER A 177 -19.90 1.65 -12.60
CA SER A 177 -20.04 0.35 -13.24
C SER A 177 -18.70 -0.39 -13.33
N ILE A 178 -17.62 0.33 -13.65
CA ILE A 178 -16.25 -0.22 -13.67
C ILE A 178 -15.81 -0.66 -12.29
N GLU A 179 -15.99 0.17 -11.26
CA GLU A 179 -15.66 -0.19 -9.87
C GLU A 179 -16.37 -1.49 -9.48
N ARG A 180 -17.67 -1.62 -9.79
CA ARG A 180 -18.44 -2.83 -9.49
C ARG A 180 -17.89 -4.06 -10.22
N LYS A 181 -17.59 -3.95 -11.52
CA LYS A 181 -17.00 -5.05 -12.30
C LYS A 181 -15.63 -5.44 -11.77
N LEU A 182 -14.78 -4.46 -11.48
CA LEU A 182 -13.44 -4.65 -10.92
C LEU A 182 -13.49 -5.27 -9.52
N PHE A 183 -14.44 -4.85 -8.68
CA PHE A 183 -14.66 -5.45 -7.36
C PHE A 183 -14.98 -6.94 -7.48
N ILE A 184 -15.98 -7.30 -8.29
CA ILE A 184 -16.42 -8.69 -8.47
C ILE A 184 -15.26 -9.53 -9.02
N TRP A 185 -14.60 -9.07 -10.08
CA TRP A 185 -13.48 -9.78 -10.71
C TRP A 185 -12.30 -9.99 -9.74
N GLN A 186 -11.85 -8.93 -9.05
CA GLN A 186 -10.73 -9.04 -8.11
C GLN A 186 -11.10 -9.90 -6.90
N LYS A 187 -12.31 -9.75 -6.37
CA LYS A 187 -12.81 -10.56 -5.26
C LYS A 187 -12.85 -12.05 -5.62
N GLN A 188 -13.42 -12.40 -6.77
CA GLN A 188 -13.46 -13.79 -7.24
C GLN A 188 -12.05 -14.37 -7.40
N LYS A 189 -11.14 -13.62 -8.03
CA LYS A 189 -9.74 -14.04 -8.19
C LYS A 189 -9.00 -14.24 -6.86
N ILE A 190 -9.30 -13.42 -5.85
CA ILE A 190 -8.71 -13.57 -4.52
C ILE A 190 -9.29 -14.80 -3.82
N ILE A 191 -10.62 -14.92 -3.79
CA ILE A 191 -11.31 -16.01 -3.08
C ILE A 191 -10.97 -17.39 -3.67
N SER A 192 -10.75 -17.48 -4.99
CA SER A 192 -10.36 -18.73 -5.63
C SER A 192 -8.89 -19.12 -5.38
N SER A 193 -8.06 -18.20 -4.89
CA SER A 193 -6.64 -18.46 -4.68
C SER A 193 -6.37 -19.36 -3.46
N ALA A 194 -5.32 -20.18 -3.54
CA ALA A 194 -4.85 -20.99 -2.41
C ALA A 194 -4.50 -20.11 -1.19
N LEU A 195 -4.00 -18.89 -1.43
CA LEU A 195 -3.73 -17.89 -0.40
C LEU A 195 -4.97 -17.63 0.46
N TYR A 196 -6.14 -17.43 -0.16
CA TYR A 196 -7.39 -17.19 0.55
C TYR A 196 -7.85 -18.42 1.35
N LYS A 197 -7.83 -19.59 0.72
CA LYS A 197 -8.25 -20.85 1.36
C LYS A 197 -7.47 -21.12 2.65
N ASN A 198 -6.18 -20.84 2.67
CA ASN A 198 -5.31 -21.10 3.81
C ASN A 198 -5.31 -19.99 4.88
N ASN A 199 -5.87 -18.80 4.59
CA ASN A 199 -5.71 -17.61 5.44
C ASN A 199 -7.03 -16.84 5.68
N LYS A 200 -8.17 -17.52 5.60
CA LYS A 200 -9.53 -16.93 5.62
C LYS A 200 -9.76 -15.93 6.76
N SER A 201 -9.17 -16.16 7.93
CA SER A 201 -9.34 -15.30 9.12
C SER A 201 -8.54 -13.99 9.09
N THR A 202 -7.53 -13.89 8.22
CA THR A 202 -6.61 -12.72 8.18
C THR A 202 -6.79 -11.86 6.94
N ILE A 203 -7.44 -12.41 5.92
CA ILE A 203 -7.73 -11.73 4.67
C ILE A 203 -9.05 -10.96 4.79
N ALA A 204 -9.01 -9.67 4.45
CA ALA A 204 -10.19 -8.84 4.32
C ALA A 204 -10.39 -8.46 2.85
N VAL A 205 -11.62 -8.63 2.34
CA VAL A 205 -12.00 -8.22 0.98
C VAL A 205 -13.38 -7.57 1.06
N SER A 206 -13.39 -6.24 1.15
CA SER A 206 -14.60 -5.43 1.26
C SER A 206 -14.50 -4.16 0.41
N LYS A 207 -15.59 -3.38 0.34
CA LYS A 207 -15.59 -2.10 -0.39
C LYS A 207 -14.67 -1.03 0.24
N ASN A 208 -14.32 -1.19 1.52
CA ASN A 208 -13.55 -0.21 2.29
C ASN A 208 -12.14 -0.69 2.65
N GLU A 209 -11.91 -2.01 2.67
CA GLU A 209 -10.65 -2.62 3.04
C GLU A 209 -10.31 -3.79 2.11
N LEU A 210 -9.07 -3.82 1.66
CA LEU A 210 -8.48 -5.01 1.07
C LEU A 210 -7.17 -5.32 1.79
N ARG A 211 -7.10 -6.46 2.47
CA ARG A 211 -5.92 -6.91 3.20
C ARG A 211 -5.59 -8.35 2.81
N LEU A 212 -4.39 -8.58 2.26
CA LEU A 212 -3.94 -9.87 1.74
C LEU A 212 -2.68 -10.40 2.44
N HIS A 213 -2.53 -10.17 3.74
CA HIS A 213 -1.39 -10.71 4.49
C HIS A 213 -1.56 -12.22 4.72
N PRO A 214 -0.73 -13.09 4.12
CA PRO A 214 -0.65 -14.47 4.56
C PRO A 214 -0.16 -14.50 6.01
N GLN A 215 -0.70 -15.41 6.82
CA GLN A 215 0.02 -15.89 7.98
C GLN A 215 1.28 -16.58 7.45
N LYS A 216 2.42 -15.92 7.57
CA LYS A 216 3.70 -16.65 7.61
C LYS A 216 3.64 -17.47 8.89
N GLY A 217 3.55 -18.80 8.73
CA GLY A 217 3.78 -19.77 9.80
C GLY A 217 5.23 -19.75 10.25
#